data_AF-A0A518ILI7-F1
#
_entry.id   AF-A0A518ILI7-F1
#
_cell.length_a   1.000
_cell.length_b   1.000
_cell.length_c   1.000
_cell.angle_alpha   90.00
_cell.angle_beta   90.00
_cell.angle_gamma   90.00
#
_symmetry.space_group_name_H-M   'P 1'
#
loop_
_entity.id
_entity.type
_entity.pdbx_description
1 polymer ?
#
loop_
_entity_poly.entity_id
_entity_poly.type
_entity_poly.pdbx_seq_one_letter_code
_entity_poly.pdbx_strand_id
1 'polypeptide(L)'
;MKPRSSKNVQRRSPGAGKSTSQAPALWPLLLRAVGVGMGTVVCVMVLLGASGADENQEAANRKKIEAMTPAERAQLKRNYEKFQKLSDAEKQRYRKIHQATHKQPELNRVMRSYCNWVKTLSPWEQEDLRNATPEERIELIRKFRSTHQRPGRRRSNRYYREISQILEVDVFKDPKMKFMWVPAPPPELFKEVIEIIEKSLPDPMTYPQPKNQMSDLAQSLAVLQAALDVKKRQDDVDGADWPRPEVVDQIHELWDDHKYAINKLGDKRGGPRVDALRGRGDLRRVQIPIFLAKGLMDQLYTSVRQELAQINPPDEKLHHYFEKTMDSKSKEYLMKLPPEEMQEILKFRYLTHHLPPEVQKKIDQQSDEVKNLIIRQLLRGIERRWFFFEGPGGRSTKEHLNEKNDRPNKGFRGPGNRGPGERPNRDRRPGQGPPRRPGPPPEKPDA
;
A
#
# COMPACT_ATOMS: atom_id res chain seq x y z
N MET A 1 35.72 -26.16 -39.65
CA MET A 1 36.21 -25.15 -40.61
C MET A 1 35.03 -24.35 -41.15
N LYS A 2 35.10 -23.01 -41.07
CA LYS A 2 34.35 -22.05 -41.93
C LYS A 2 35.03 -22.05 -43.32
N PRO A 3 34.39 -21.62 -44.44
CA PRO A 3 33.99 -20.21 -44.74
C PRO A 3 32.55 -20.10 -45.28
N ARG A 4 31.75 -19.04 -45.00
CA ARG A 4 31.75 -17.59 -45.33
C ARG A 4 31.13 -17.23 -46.70
N SER A 5 30.33 -16.14 -46.63
CA SER A 5 29.92 -15.17 -47.68
C SER A 5 28.50 -15.37 -48.22
N SER A 6 27.61 -14.38 -48.35
CA SER A 6 27.71 -12.92 -48.29
C SER A 6 26.41 -12.31 -47.73
N LYS A 7 26.52 -11.11 -47.13
CA LYS A 7 25.41 -10.27 -46.64
C LYS A 7 24.84 -9.44 -47.79
N ASN A 8 23.52 -9.27 -47.84
CA ASN A 8 22.89 -8.21 -48.59
C ASN A 8 22.25 -7.20 -47.63
N VAL A 9 22.72 -5.96 -47.71
CA VAL A 9 22.28 -4.79 -46.93
C VAL A 9 21.59 -3.88 -47.92
N GLN A 10 20.29 -3.64 -47.74
CA GLN A 10 19.58 -2.62 -48.50
C GLN A 10 19.09 -1.53 -47.56
N ARG A 11 19.87 -0.44 -47.54
CA ARG A 11 19.52 0.89 -47.05
C ARG A 11 18.30 1.40 -47.83
N ARG A 12 17.30 1.96 -47.14
CA ARG A 12 16.40 2.98 -47.70
C ARG A 12 16.64 4.29 -46.96
N SER A 13 17.00 5.31 -47.74
CA SER A 13 17.18 6.70 -47.33
C SER A 13 15.83 7.45 -47.30
N PRO A 14 15.76 8.63 -46.66
CA PRO A 14 14.52 9.33 -46.33
C PRO A 14 14.10 10.34 -47.41
N GLY A 15 12.80 10.45 -47.65
CA GLY A 15 12.20 11.48 -48.52
C GLY A 15 11.67 12.66 -47.70
N ALA A 16 12.24 13.83 -47.95
CA ALA A 16 11.73 15.12 -47.51
C ALA A 16 10.64 15.61 -48.47
N GLY A 17 9.53 16.11 -47.91
CA GLY A 17 8.48 16.82 -48.63
C GLY A 17 7.98 17.99 -47.77
N LYS A 18 8.25 19.20 -48.25
CA LYS A 18 7.94 20.51 -47.67
C LYS A 18 6.43 20.77 -47.59
N SER A 19 5.97 21.35 -46.47
CA SER A 19 5.37 22.69 -46.37
C SER A 19 3.86 22.78 -46.56
N THR A 20 3.14 22.94 -45.45
CA THR A 20 2.21 24.07 -45.29
C THR A 20 2.26 24.55 -43.85
N SER A 21 2.63 25.82 -43.75
CA SER A 21 2.60 26.71 -42.60
C SER A 21 1.19 26.87 -42.02
N GLN A 22 1.04 26.71 -40.71
CA GLN A 22 0.16 27.56 -39.90
C GLN A 22 0.87 27.87 -38.58
N ALA A 23 1.26 29.14 -38.45
CA ALA A 23 1.77 29.74 -37.23
C ALA A 23 0.65 29.84 -36.17
N PRO A 24 1.01 29.98 -34.88
CA PRO A 24 0.08 29.83 -33.76
C PRO A 24 -0.75 31.10 -33.56
N ALA A 25 -2.08 30.96 -33.68
CA ALA A 25 -3.00 32.01 -33.30
C ALA A 25 -3.21 32.01 -31.77
N LEU A 26 -2.53 32.97 -31.14
CA LEU A 26 -2.93 33.74 -29.96
C LEU A 26 -4.40 33.57 -29.53
N TRP A 27 -4.68 32.77 -28.49
CA TRP A 27 -5.84 32.94 -27.60
C TRP A 27 -5.53 32.42 -26.17
N PRO A 28 -4.88 33.23 -25.31
CA PRO A 28 -5.03 33.11 -23.87
C PRO A 28 -6.19 34.00 -23.39
N LEU A 29 -6.82 33.64 -22.28
CA LEU A 29 -7.84 34.41 -21.54
C LEU A 29 -9.22 34.50 -22.22
N LEU A 30 -10.10 33.50 -22.04
CA LEU A 30 -11.55 33.77 -21.90
C LEU A 30 -12.45 32.63 -21.38
N LEU A 31 -11.96 31.60 -20.67
CA LEU A 31 -12.85 30.63 -19.99
C LEU A 31 -12.37 30.28 -18.57
N ARG A 32 -12.22 31.31 -17.74
CA ARG A 32 -12.43 31.22 -16.29
C ARG A 32 -13.82 31.79 -16.00
N ALA A 33 -14.83 30.93 -15.90
CA ALA A 33 -16.05 31.07 -15.09
C ALA A 33 -17.22 30.24 -15.63
N VAL A 34 -17.23 28.92 -15.41
CA VAL A 34 -18.48 28.19 -15.15
C VAL A 34 -18.19 27.10 -14.14
N GLY A 35 -18.26 27.48 -12.86
CA GLY A 35 -18.32 26.54 -11.76
C GLY A 35 -19.62 25.74 -11.76
N VAL A 36 -19.53 24.50 -11.27
CA VAL A 36 -20.62 23.73 -10.65
C VAL A 36 -21.95 23.70 -11.42
N GLY A 37 -22.09 22.77 -12.37
CA GLY A 37 -23.34 22.73 -13.15
C GLY A 37 -23.82 21.43 -13.77
N MET A 38 -23.03 20.35 -13.90
CA MET A 38 -23.54 19.14 -14.57
C MET A 38 -24.01 18.02 -13.65
N GLY A 39 -23.61 18.00 -12.38
CA GLY A 39 -24.01 16.95 -11.42
C GLY A 39 -25.48 16.99 -10.96
N THR A 40 -26.20 18.08 -11.25
CA THR A 40 -27.58 18.31 -10.76
C THR A 40 -28.64 18.49 -11.84
N VAL A 41 -28.26 18.65 -13.12
CA VAL A 41 -29.21 18.98 -14.21
C VAL A 41 -30.04 17.77 -14.66
N VAL A 42 -29.61 16.54 -14.38
CA VAL A 42 -30.33 15.32 -14.81
C VAL A 42 -31.67 15.12 -14.08
N CYS A 43 -31.88 15.70 -12.88
CA CYS A 43 -33.16 15.56 -12.17
C CYS A 43 -34.31 16.39 -12.76
N VAL A 44 -34.03 17.43 -13.56
CA VAL A 44 -35.09 18.32 -14.10
C VAL A 44 -35.85 17.68 -15.25
N MET A 45 -35.20 16.79 -16.02
CA MET A 45 -35.84 16.24 -17.20
C MET A 45 -36.92 15.20 -16.88
N VAL A 46 -36.91 14.58 -15.70
CA VAL A 46 -38.00 13.68 -15.25
C VAL A 46 -39.32 14.45 -14.97
N LEU A 47 -39.34 15.77 -15.06
CA LEU A 47 -40.53 16.61 -14.86
C LEU A 47 -40.93 17.43 -16.09
N LEU A 48 -40.07 17.51 -17.11
CA LEU A 48 -40.33 18.28 -18.32
C LEU A 48 -40.31 17.33 -19.52
N GLY A 49 -41.31 16.44 -19.53
CA GLY A 49 -41.71 15.70 -20.72
C GLY A 49 -41.92 16.67 -21.88
N ALA A 50 -41.40 16.26 -23.04
CA ALA A 50 -41.30 17.06 -24.25
C ALA A 50 -42.67 17.39 -24.89
N SER A 51 -42.77 18.60 -25.45
CA SER A 51 -43.54 18.95 -26.65
C SER A 51 -44.60 17.93 -27.11
N GLY A 52 -45.83 18.14 -26.67
CA GLY A 52 -47.00 17.28 -26.90
C GLY A 52 -47.73 17.01 -25.59
N ALA A 53 -48.16 18.07 -24.90
CA ALA A 53 -48.72 17.97 -23.56
C ALA A 53 -50.13 17.39 -23.60
N ASP A 54 -50.27 16.12 -23.22
CA ASP A 54 -51.52 15.60 -22.69
C ASP A 54 -51.80 16.33 -21.36
N GLU A 55 -53.02 16.86 -21.18
CA GLU A 55 -53.47 17.59 -19.98
C GLU A 55 -53.20 16.81 -18.68
N ASN A 56 -53.23 15.48 -18.77
CA ASN A 56 -52.92 14.55 -17.69
C ASN A 56 -51.45 14.61 -17.21
N GLN A 57 -50.50 14.89 -18.10
CA GLN A 57 -49.08 14.90 -17.76
C GLN A 57 -48.66 16.19 -17.06
N GLU A 58 -49.28 17.33 -17.43
CA GLU A 58 -49.08 18.60 -16.73
C GLU A 58 -49.63 18.55 -15.30
N ALA A 59 -50.83 17.98 -15.13
CA ALA A 59 -51.43 17.80 -13.80
C ALA A 59 -50.56 16.90 -12.90
N ALA A 60 -49.99 15.82 -13.45
CA ALA A 60 -49.08 14.93 -12.73
C ALA A 60 -47.77 15.65 -12.32
N ASN A 61 -47.22 16.49 -13.20
CA ASN A 61 -46.02 17.27 -12.91
C ASN A 61 -46.26 18.32 -11.82
N ARG A 62 -47.42 19.00 -11.83
CA ARG A 62 -47.81 19.97 -10.78
C ARG A 62 -47.90 19.31 -9.41
N LYS A 63 -48.63 18.19 -9.30
CA LYS A 63 -48.71 17.41 -8.04
C LYS A 63 -47.34 17.00 -7.52
N LYS A 64 -46.42 16.62 -8.41
CA LYS A 64 -45.06 16.22 -8.04
C LYS A 64 -44.21 17.40 -7.55
N ILE A 65 -44.37 18.59 -8.13
CA ILE A 65 -43.68 19.81 -7.67
C ILE A 65 -44.26 20.29 -6.33
N GLU A 66 -45.58 20.16 -6.13
CA GLU A 66 -46.24 20.48 -4.86
C GLU A 66 -45.80 19.54 -3.74
N ALA A 67 -45.60 18.26 -4.05
CA ALA A 67 -45.09 17.27 -3.09
C ALA A 67 -43.60 17.44 -2.74
N MET A 68 -42.84 18.26 -3.47
CA MET A 68 -41.43 18.54 -3.15
C MET A 68 -41.28 19.44 -1.94
N THR A 69 -40.21 19.22 -1.20
CA THR A 69 -39.77 20.12 -0.12
C THR A 69 -39.37 21.49 -0.68
N PRO A 70 -39.38 22.57 0.14
CA PRO A 70 -38.93 23.89 -0.29
C PRO A 70 -37.51 23.90 -0.88
N ALA A 71 -36.60 23.10 -0.30
CA ALA A 71 -35.22 22.96 -0.78
C ALA A 71 -35.15 22.31 -2.18
N GLU A 72 -35.95 21.27 -2.42
CA GLU A 72 -36.04 20.60 -3.72
C GLU A 72 -36.66 21.51 -4.78
N ARG A 73 -37.72 22.27 -4.44
CA ARG A 73 -38.31 23.26 -5.36
C ARG A 73 -37.32 24.36 -5.73
N ALA A 74 -36.57 24.87 -4.75
CA ALA A 74 -35.50 25.85 -5.00
C ALA A 74 -34.41 25.28 -5.91
N GLN A 75 -34.02 24.02 -5.71
CA GLN A 75 -33.06 23.34 -6.58
C GLN A 75 -33.60 23.14 -8.00
N LEU A 76 -34.86 22.72 -8.12
CA LEU A 76 -35.55 22.55 -9.40
C LEU A 76 -35.59 23.87 -10.17
N LYS A 77 -35.94 24.97 -9.50
CA LYS A 77 -35.94 26.34 -10.07
C LYS A 77 -34.55 26.73 -10.60
N ARG A 78 -33.50 26.59 -9.79
CA ARG A 78 -32.11 26.91 -10.20
C ARG A 78 -31.67 26.09 -11.41
N ASN A 79 -32.01 24.81 -11.44
CA ASN A 79 -31.67 23.94 -12.55
C ASN A 79 -32.46 24.29 -13.83
N TYR A 80 -33.74 24.69 -13.70
CA TYR A 80 -34.55 25.16 -14.81
C TYR A 80 -34.00 26.46 -15.41
N GLU A 81 -33.63 27.43 -14.57
CA GLU A 81 -32.99 28.67 -15.01
C GLU A 81 -31.67 28.40 -15.75
N LYS A 82 -30.86 27.45 -15.26
CA LYS A 82 -29.65 27.00 -15.96
C LYS A 82 -29.97 26.38 -17.32
N PHE A 83 -30.99 25.52 -17.38
CA PHE A 83 -31.43 24.90 -18.64
C PHE A 83 -31.92 25.94 -19.65
N GLN A 84 -32.64 26.96 -19.20
CA GLN A 84 -33.13 28.03 -20.08
C GLN A 84 -32.00 28.86 -20.71
N LYS A 85 -30.88 29.01 -20.01
CA LYS A 85 -29.69 29.72 -20.51
C LYS A 85 -28.85 28.92 -21.51
N LEU A 86 -29.13 27.64 -21.74
CA LEU A 86 -28.41 26.82 -22.72
C LEU A 86 -28.79 27.20 -24.16
N SER A 87 -27.88 26.92 -25.10
CA SER A 87 -28.18 27.04 -26.53
C SER A 87 -29.26 26.04 -26.97
N ASP A 88 -29.97 26.34 -28.07
CA ASP A 88 -31.02 25.44 -28.57
C ASP A 88 -30.48 24.07 -28.98
N ALA A 89 -29.24 24.03 -29.50
CA ALA A 89 -28.54 22.78 -29.82
C ALA A 89 -28.32 21.92 -28.56
N GLU A 90 -27.90 22.53 -27.45
CA GLU A 90 -27.72 21.85 -26.17
C GLU A 90 -29.05 21.43 -25.56
N LYS A 91 -30.07 22.30 -25.56
CA LYS A 91 -31.43 21.97 -25.12
C LYS A 91 -31.96 20.75 -25.86
N GLN A 92 -31.78 20.71 -27.18
CA GLN A 92 -32.20 19.59 -28.03
C GLN A 92 -31.42 18.31 -27.73
N ARG A 93 -30.10 18.42 -27.49
CA ARG A 93 -29.27 17.29 -27.05
C ARG A 93 -29.78 16.69 -25.73
N TYR A 94 -30.09 17.52 -24.74
CA TYR A 94 -30.65 17.05 -23.47
C TYR A 94 -32.01 16.38 -23.66
N ARG A 95 -32.90 16.95 -24.48
CA ARG A 95 -34.20 16.33 -24.81
C ARG A 95 -34.03 14.93 -25.42
N LYS A 96 -33.09 14.77 -26.36
CA LYS A 96 -32.77 13.46 -26.96
C LYS A 96 -32.29 12.45 -25.90
N ILE A 97 -31.40 12.87 -24.99
CA ILE A 97 -30.92 12.01 -23.89
C ILE A 97 -32.07 11.62 -22.97
N HIS A 98 -32.98 12.55 -22.65
CA HIS A 98 -34.14 12.26 -21.83
C HIS A 98 -35.10 11.27 -22.50
N GLN A 99 -35.42 11.46 -23.77
CA GLN A 99 -36.25 10.52 -24.52
C GLN A 99 -35.62 9.12 -24.58
N ALA A 100 -34.30 9.03 -24.78
CA ALA A 100 -33.58 7.76 -24.79
C ALA A 100 -33.61 7.04 -23.43
N THR A 101 -33.43 7.79 -22.34
CA THR A 101 -33.43 7.24 -20.97
C THR A 101 -34.83 6.95 -20.45
N HIS A 102 -35.86 7.67 -20.90
CA HIS A 102 -37.25 7.42 -20.52
C HIS A 102 -37.76 6.08 -21.09
N LYS A 103 -37.37 5.74 -22.32
CA LYS A 103 -37.76 4.49 -22.98
C LYS A 103 -37.00 3.26 -22.44
N GLN A 104 -35.92 3.47 -21.67
CA GLN A 104 -35.04 2.40 -21.19
C GLN A 104 -34.74 2.56 -19.68
N PRO A 105 -35.48 1.89 -18.79
CA PRO A 105 -35.33 2.05 -17.35
C PRO A 105 -33.93 1.67 -16.84
N GLU A 106 -33.29 0.67 -17.43
CA GLU A 106 -31.92 0.26 -17.09
C GLU A 106 -30.89 1.36 -17.39
N LEU A 107 -31.04 2.05 -18.53
CA LEU A 107 -30.15 3.15 -18.89
C LEU A 107 -30.30 4.33 -17.90
N ASN A 108 -31.52 4.61 -17.46
CA ASN A 108 -31.78 5.61 -16.42
C ASN A 108 -31.11 5.22 -15.09
N ARG A 109 -31.18 3.94 -14.70
CA ARG A 109 -30.48 3.43 -13.52
C ARG A 109 -28.97 3.62 -13.62
N VAL A 110 -28.36 3.23 -14.74
CA VAL A 110 -26.92 3.41 -14.99
C VAL A 110 -26.53 4.88 -14.93
N MET A 111 -27.32 5.77 -15.55
CA MET A 111 -27.07 7.21 -15.54
C MET A 111 -27.10 7.77 -14.11
N ARG A 112 -28.10 7.39 -13.29
CA ARG A 112 -28.19 7.80 -11.89
C ARG A 112 -27.00 7.31 -11.06
N SER A 113 -26.65 6.04 -11.21
CA SER A 113 -25.48 5.46 -10.53
C SER A 113 -24.19 6.17 -10.93
N TYR A 114 -24.03 6.51 -12.22
CA TYR A 114 -22.91 7.28 -12.72
C TYR A 114 -22.89 8.68 -12.11
N CYS A 115 -23.98 9.44 -12.16
CA CYS A 115 -24.05 10.78 -11.59
C CYS A 115 -23.77 10.80 -10.08
N ASN A 116 -24.27 9.81 -9.34
CA ASN A 116 -24.02 9.70 -7.91
C ASN A 116 -22.56 9.37 -7.62
N TRP A 117 -21.95 8.47 -8.39
CA TRP A 117 -20.52 8.16 -8.27
C TRP A 117 -19.61 9.34 -8.66
N VAL A 118 -19.94 10.10 -9.71
CA VAL A 118 -19.14 11.27 -10.09
C VAL A 118 -19.09 12.31 -8.97
N LYS A 119 -20.14 12.43 -8.15
CA LYS A 119 -20.15 13.32 -6.98
C LYS A 119 -19.17 12.89 -5.88
N THR A 120 -18.75 11.63 -5.86
CA THR A 120 -17.76 11.13 -4.89
C THR A 120 -16.32 11.32 -5.36
N LEU A 121 -16.11 11.77 -6.60
CA LEU A 121 -14.79 12.00 -7.16
C LEU A 121 -14.27 13.38 -6.77
N SER A 122 -12.94 13.48 -6.66
CA SER A 122 -12.28 14.77 -6.45
C SER A 122 -12.53 15.73 -7.63
N PRO A 123 -12.44 17.05 -7.43
CA PRO A 123 -12.68 18.03 -8.50
C PRO A 123 -11.85 17.79 -9.77
N TRP A 124 -10.60 17.32 -9.62
CA TRP A 124 -9.67 17.02 -10.71
C TRP A 124 -10.09 15.78 -11.51
N GLU A 125 -10.52 14.71 -10.83
CA GLU A 125 -11.03 13.52 -11.48
C GLU A 125 -12.35 13.80 -12.20
N GLN A 126 -13.18 14.69 -11.66
CA GLN A 126 -14.37 15.16 -12.37
C GLN A 126 -14.01 15.94 -13.64
N GLU A 127 -12.95 16.74 -13.60
CA GLU A 127 -12.46 17.51 -14.77
C GLU A 127 -11.84 16.60 -15.83
N ASP A 128 -11.02 15.62 -15.43
CA ASP A 128 -10.49 14.59 -16.32
C ASP A 128 -11.61 13.83 -17.03
N LEU A 129 -12.67 13.45 -16.31
CA LEU A 129 -13.84 12.81 -16.93
C LEU A 129 -14.57 13.74 -17.89
N ARG A 130 -14.63 15.05 -17.62
CA ARG A 130 -15.30 16.02 -18.49
C ARG A 130 -14.59 16.16 -19.83
N ASN A 131 -13.26 16.22 -19.79
CA ASN A 131 -12.43 16.45 -20.96
C ASN A 131 -12.17 15.17 -21.79
N ALA A 132 -12.41 13.99 -21.21
CA ALA A 132 -12.25 12.71 -21.90
C ALA A 132 -13.33 12.42 -22.95
N THR A 133 -12.93 11.78 -24.04
CA THR A 133 -13.83 11.14 -25.02
C THR A 133 -14.63 9.98 -24.39
N PRO A 134 -15.72 9.50 -25.02
CA PRO A 134 -16.52 8.40 -24.45
C PRO A 134 -15.70 7.14 -24.12
N GLU A 135 -14.77 6.76 -24.99
CA GLU A 135 -13.90 5.60 -24.85
C GLU A 135 -12.91 5.79 -23.69
N GLU A 136 -12.21 6.93 -23.66
CA GLU A 136 -11.28 7.30 -22.59
C GLU A 136 -11.99 7.42 -21.24
N ARG A 137 -13.23 7.92 -21.23
CA ARG A 137 -14.03 8.05 -20.02
C ARG A 137 -14.31 6.69 -19.39
N ILE A 138 -14.53 5.64 -20.18
CA ILE A 138 -14.69 4.27 -19.65
C ILE A 138 -13.39 3.79 -18.99
N GLU A 139 -12.23 4.06 -19.59
CA GLU A 139 -10.94 3.71 -18.99
C GLU A 139 -10.68 4.46 -17.69
N LEU A 140 -10.96 5.76 -17.66
CA LEU A 140 -10.87 6.58 -16.45
C LEU A 140 -11.83 6.10 -15.36
N ILE A 141 -13.06 5.72 -15.71
CA ILE A 141 -14.01 5.13 -14.75
C ILE A 141 -13.44 3.85 -14.15
N ARG A 142 -12.85 2.96 -14.96
CA ARG A 142 -12.20 1.73 -14.45
C ARG A 142 -11.03 2.08 -13.52
N LYS A 143 -10.19 3.03 -13.93
CA LYS A 143 -9.03 3.51 -13.15
C LYS A 143 -9.49 4.05 -11.79
N PHE A 144 -10.39 5.04 -11.78
CA PHE A 144 -10.88 5.67 -10.56
C PHE A 144 -11.61 4.68 -9.66
N ARG A 145 -12.45 3.80 -10.20
CA ARG A 145 -13.07 2.74 -9.40
C ARG A 145 -12.04 1.82 -8.77
N SER A 146 -11.02 1.39 -9.50
CA SER A 146 -9.96 0.52 -8.94
C SER A 146 -9.12 1.21 -7.85
N THR A 147 -8.95 2.54 -7.94
CA THR A 147 -8.27 3.35 -6.94
C THR A 147 -9.13 3.50 -5.68
N HIS A 148 -10.43 3.75 -5.84
CA HIS A 148 -11.38 3.93 -4.73
C HIS A 148 -11.80 2.60 -4.07
N GLN A 149 -11.87 1.49 -4.82
CA GLN A 149 -12.21 0.15 -4.34
C GLN A 149 -11.06 -0.57 -3.63
N ARG A 150 -9.87 0.02 -3.55
CA ARG A 150 -8.77 -0.48 -2.74
C ARG A 150 -8.75 0.26 -1.41
N PRO A 151 -9.59 -0.10 -0.42
CA PRO A 151 -9.46 0.48 0.90
C PRO A 151 -8.09 0.12 1.48
N GLY A 152 -7.46 1.11 2.12
CA GLY A 152 -6.53 0.88 3.22
C GLY A 152 -5.08 0.54 2.87
N ARG A 153 -4.77 -0.54 2.15
CA ARG A 153 -3.41 -1.14 2.23
C ARG A 153 -2.29 -0.31 1.59
N ARG A 154 -2.53 0.38 0.46
CA ARG A 154 -1.51 1.23 -0.19
C ARG A 154 -1.50 2.67 0.30
N ARG A 155 -2.66 3.22 0.72
CA ARG A 155 -2.76 4.57 1.29
C ARG A 155 -2.19 4.62 2.72
N SER A 156 -2.48 3.63 3.56
CA SER A 156 -1.90 3.53 4.92
C SER A 156 -0.37 3.40 4.87
N ASN A 157 0.15 2.56 3.97
CA ASN A 157 1.60 2.41 3.78
C ASN A 157 2.30 3.64 3.18
N ARG A 158 1.58 4.65 2.69
CA ARG A 158 2.21 5.79 2.01
C ARG A 158 2.85 6.77 2.99
N TYR A 159 2.26 6.94 4.19
CA TYR A 159 2.80 7.75 5.29
C TYR A 159 3.75 6.97 6.19
N TYR A 160 3.85 5.67 5.97
CA TYR A 160 4.63 4.78 6.81
C TYR A 160 6.09 5.24 6.88
N ARG A 161 6.65 5.75 5.79
CA ARG A 161 8.03 6.25 5.76
C ARG A 161 8.20 7.50 6.63
N GLU A 162 7.33 8.49 6.46
CA GLU A 162 7.36 9.74 7.23
C GLU A 162 7.15 9.46 8.73
N ILE A 163 6.17 8.61 9.08
CA ILE A 163 5.95 8.22 10.48
C ILE A 163 7.12 7.38 11.00
N SER A 164 7.74 6.52 10.19
CA SER A 164 8.95 5.78 10.60
C SER A 164 10.10 6.73 10.93
N GLN A 165 10.22 7.85 10.21
CA GLN A 165 11.23 8.87 10.48
C GLN A 165 10.94 9.59 11.80
N ILE A 166 9.68 9.97 12.04
CA ILE A 166 9.25 10.57 13.31
C ILE A 166 9.49 9.61 14.48
N LEU A 167 9.22 8.32 14.30
CA LEU A 167 9.45 7.30 15.33
C LEU A 167 10.92 6.88 15.45
N GLU A 168 11.82 7.42 14.63
CA GLU A 168 13.22 7.00 14.56
C GLU A 168 13.37 5.47 14.39
N VAL A 169 12.51 4.87 13.57
CA VAL A 169 12.53 3.44 13.25
C VAL A 169 13.15 3.26 11.86
N ASP A 170 14.43 2.87 11.81
CA ASP A 170 15.05 2.49 10.53
C ASP A 170 14.76 1.02 10.19
N VAL A 171 13.59 0.79 9.58
CA VAL A 171 13.11 -0.53 9.14
C VAL A 171 14.07 -1.20 8.13
N PHE A 172 14.89 -0.42 7.42
CA PHE A 172 15.77 -0.93 6.38
C PHE A 172 17.16 -1.28 6.91
N LYS A 173 17.67 -0.53 7.90
CA LYS A 173 19.01 -0.76 8.45
C LYS A 173 19.02 -1.63 9.71
N ASP A 174 18.00 -1.55 10.57
CA ASP A 174 17.98 -2.35 11.79
C ASP A 174 17.52 -3.79 11.51
N PRO A 175 18.40 -4.80 11.66
CA PRO A 175 18.01 -6.20 11.47
C PRO A 175 16.88 -6.64 12.41
N LYS A 176 16.77 -6.02 13.59
CA LYS A 176 15.71 -6.31 14.55
C LYS A 176 14.35 -5.81 14.10
N MET A 177 14.28 -4.89 13.14
CA MET A 177 13.02 -4.35 12.59
C MET A 177 12.55 -5.04 11.31
N LYS A 178 13.25 -6.09 10.84
CA LYS A 178 12.85 -6.81 9.63
C LYS A 178 11.51 -7.56 9.74
N PHE A 179 11.02 -7.82 10.95
CA PHE A 179 9.66 -8.33 11.15
C PHE A 179 8.60 -7.40 10.54
N MET A 180 8.91 -6.12 10.34
CA MET A 180 8.03 -5.16 9.67
C MET A 180 7.76 -5.47 8.20
N TRP A 181 8.52 -6.40 7.58
CA TRP A 181 8.23 -6.89 6.23
C TRP A 181 7.13 -7.96 6.20
N VAL A 182 6.76 -8.50 7.35
CA VAL A 182 5.58 -9.36 7.51
C VAL A 182 4.33 -8.49 7.30
N PRO A 183 3.32 -8.98 6.56
CA PRO A 183 2.08 -8.24 6.40
C PRO A 183 1.47 -7.91 7.76
N ALA A 184 1.08 -6.64 7.94
CA ALA A 184 0.36 -6.22 9.13
C ALA A 184 -0.89 -7.09 9.33
N PRO A 185 -1.13 -7.56 10.57
CA PRO A 185 -2.38 -8.24 10.87
C PRO A 185 -3.56 -7.29 10.71
N PRO A 186 -4.74 -7.76 10.29
CA PRO A 186 -5.96 -7.00 10.41
C PRO A 186 -6.16 -6.52 11.86
N PRO A 187 -6.62 -5.28 12.09
CA PRO A 187 -6.81 -4.76 13.45
C PRO A 187 -7.75 -5.61 14.31
N GLU A 188 -8.83 -6.13 13.71
CA GLU A 188 -9.80 -7.01 14.36
C GLU A 188 -9.14 -8.32 14.82
N LEU A 189 -8.44 -9.00 13.90
CA LEU A 189 -7.69 -10.22 14.22
C LEU A 189 -6.64 -9.97 15.32
N PHE A 190 -5.93 -8.85 15.26
CA PHE A 190 -4.95 -8.51 16.30
C PHE A 190 -5.62 -8.33 17.67
N LYS A 191 -6.76 -7.65 17.72
CA LYS A 191 -7.53 -7.45 18.94
C LYS A 191 -8.03 -8.77 19.53
N GLU A 192 -8.57 -9.66 18.71
CA GLU A 192 -9.03 -10.98 19.16
C GLU A 192 -7.88 -11.83 19.72
N VAL A 193 -6.69 -11.80 19.10
CA VAL A 193 -5.49 -12.45 19.65
C VAL A 193 -5.10 -11.86 21.00
N ILE A 194 -5.16 -10.53 21.18
CA ILE A 194 -4.91 -9.89 22.47
C ILE A 194 -5.94 -10.35 23.51
N GLU A 195 -7.21 -10.51 23.15
CA GLU A 195 -8.25 -11.01 24.05
C GLU A 195 -8.05 -12.48 24.44
N ILE A 196 -7.56 -13.33 23.52
CA ILE A 196 -7.17 -14.71 23.84
C ILE A 196 -6.03 -14.69 24.88
N ILE A 197 -5.01 -13.84 24.68
CA ILE A 197 -3.89 -13.71 25.62
C ILE A 197 -4.39 -13.20 26.98
N GLU A 198 -5.24 -12.16 27.01
CA GLU A 198 -5.85 -11.60 28.21
C GLU A 198 -6.59 -12.67 29.03
N LYS A 199 -7.43 -13.49 28.37
CA LYS A 199 -8.18 -14.59 29.00
C LYS A 199 -7.29 -15.72 29.51
N SER A 200 -6.08 -15.86 28.98
CA SER A 200 -5.12 -16.89 29.39
C SER A 200 -4.28 -16.51 30.60
N LEU A 201 -4.39 -15.27 31.09
CA LEU A 201 -3.65 -14.81 32.26
C LEU A 201 -4.19 -15.49 33.54
N PRO A 202 -3.31 -15.84 34.49
CA PRO A 202 -3.71 -16.53 35.72
C PRO A 202 -4.53 -15.63 36.65
N ASP A 203 -4.25 -14.33 36.65
CA ASP A 203 -4.92 -13.34 37.49
C ASP A 203 -5.77 -12.40 36.62
N PRO A 204 -6.97 -11.97 37.09
CA PRO A 204 -7.74 -10.94 36.42
C PRO A 204 -6.90 -9.67 36.23
N MET A 205 -6.86 -9.18 35.00
CA MET A 205 -6.01 -8.06 34.64
C MET A 205 -6.52 -6.77 35.28
N THR A 206 -5.65 -6.09 36.05
CA THR A 206 -5.96 -4.79 36.64
C THR A 206 -5.42 -3.69 35.72
N TYR A 207 -6.32 -3.03 35.01
CA TYR A 207 -5.96 -1.91 34.14
C TYR A 207 -5.75 -0.63 34.96
N PRO A 208 -4.82 0.26 34.55
CA PRO A 208 -4.65 1.56 35.19
C PRO A 208 -5.86 2.48 35.00
N GLN A 209 -6.64 2.25 33.95
CA GLN A 209 -7.87 2.98 33.63
C GLN A 209 -8.95 2.00 33.12
N PRO A 210 -10.23 2.35 33.21
CA PRO A 210 -11.30 1.57 32.60
C PRO A 210 -11.03 1.30 31.11
N LYS A 211 -11.27 0.06 30.66
CA LYS A 211 -10.99 -0.41 29.28
C LYS A 211 -11.64 0.45 28.19
N ASN A 212 -12.79 1.08 28.48
CA ASN A 212 -13.49 1.99 27.57
C ASN A 212 -12.87 3.39 27.44
N GLN A 213 -11.92 3.75 28.31
CA GLN A 213 -11.20 5.03 28.27
C GLN A 213 -9.79 4.89 27.69
N MET A 214 -9.29 3.66 27.53
CA MET A 214 -7.96 3.40 27.00
C MET A 214 -7.97 3.35 25.48
N SER A 215 -6.88 3.77 24.86
CA SER A 215 -6.64 3.52 23.44
C SER A 215 -6.35 2.03 23.22
N ASP A 216 -6.63 1.53 22.01
CA ASP A 216 -6.33 0.15 21.62
C ASP A 216 -4.86 -0.23 21.86
N LEU A 217 -3.95 0.73 21.62
CA LEU A 217 -2.50 0.56 21.87
C LEU A 217 -2.22 0.39 23.37
N ALA A 218 -2.77 1.27 24.21
CA ALA A 218 -2.55 1.21 25.65
C ALA A 218 -3.11 -0.08 26.25
N GLN A 219 -4.29 -0.53 25.79
CA GLN A 219 -4.88 -1.79 26.21
C GLN A 219 -3.99 -2.98 25.81
N SER A 220 -3.52 -3.01 24.56
CA SER A 220 -2.68 -4.10 24.04
C SER A 220 -1.32 -4.15 24.73
N LEU A 221 -0.72 -3.00 25.02
CA LEU A 221 0.52 -2.89 25.80
C LEU A 221 0.34 -3.44 27.21
N ALA A 222 -0.72 -3.05 27.91
CA ALA A 222 -0.97 -3.50 29.27
C ALA A 222 -1.17 -5.03 29.35
N VAL A 223 -1.94 -5.62 28.41
CA VAL A 223 -2.13 -7.08 28.35
C VAL A 223 -0.81 -7.80 28.10
N LEU A 224 -0.02 -7.33 27.13
CA LEU A 224 1.24 -7.99 26.78
C LEU A 224 2.31 -7.83 27.86
N GLN A 225 2.38 -6.69 28.54
CA GLN A 225 3.26 -6.50 29.70
C GLN A 225 2.88 -7.47 30.83
N ALA A 226 1.60 -7.56 31.18
CA ALA A 226 1.13 -8.51 32.19
C ALA A 226 1.46 -9.96 31.80
N ALA A 227 1.23 -10.34 30.54
CA ALA A 227 1.55 -11.68 30.04
C ALA A 227 3.05 -11.99 30.13
N LEU A 228 3.91 -11.01 29.83
CA LEU A 228 5.36 -11.17 29.89
C LEU A 228 5.89 -11.15 31.33
N ASP A 229 5.23 -10.48 32.26
CA ASP A 229 5.57 -10.53 33.67
C ASP A 229 5.18 -11.88 34.29
N VAL A 230 4.04 -12.45 33.89
CA VAL A 230 3.69 -13.85 34.21
C VAL A 230 4.74 -14.81 33.65
N LYS A 231 5.18 -14.60 32.41
CA LYS A 231 6.26 -15.38 31.80
C LYS A 231 7.54 -15.31 32.65
N LYS A 232 8.02 -14.11 33.02
CA LYS A 232 9.25 -13.96 33.82
C LYS A 232 9.16 -14.72 35.15
N ARG A 233 8.00 -14.67 35.82
CA ARG A 233 7.77 -15.41 37.08
C ARG A 233 7.78 -16.93 36.89
N GLN A 234 7.36 -17.43 35.72
CA GLN A 234 7.30 -18.86 35.40
C GLN A 234 8.61 -19.41 34.81
N ASP A 235 9.34 -18.60 34.03
CA ASP A 235 10.66 -18.93 33.48
C ASP A 235 11.67 -19.27 34.59
N ASP A 236 11.57 -18.60 35.75
CA ASP A 236 12.39 -18.87 36.93
C ASP A 236 12.11 -20.23 37.61
N VAL A 237 10.99 -20.89 37.27
CA VAL A 237 10.56 -22.15 37.91
C VAL A 237 10.69 -23.34 36.97
N ASP A 238 10.25 -23.21 35.70
CA ASP A 238 10.10 -24.37 34.80
C ASP A 238 10.65 -24.15 33.38
N GLY A 239 11.30 -23.01 33.09
CA GLY A 239 11.67 -22.65 31.71
C GLY A 239 10.45 -22.62 30.78
N ALA A 240 9.28 -22.23 31.33
CA ALA A 240 7.99 -22.43 30.71
C ALA A 240 7.85 -21.69 29.38
N ASP A 241 7.61 -22.46 28.31
CA ASP A 241 7.35 -21.91 26.99
C ASP A 241 6.07 -21.06 26.97
N TRP A 242 6.23 -19.73 26.95
CA TRP A 242 5.12 -18.79 26.75
C TRP A 242 4.97 -18.39 25.27
N PRO A 243 3.74 -18.34 24.72
CA PRO A 243 2.47 -18.71 25.37
C PRO A 243 2.29 -20.22 25.55
N ARG A 244 1.41 -20.61 26.48
CA ARG A 244 1.06 -22.02 26.74
C ARG A 244 0.56 -22.72 25.45
N PRO A 245 0.78 -24.04 25.28
CA PRO A 245 0.37 -24.78 24.08
C PRO A 245 -1.10 -24.52 23.67
N GLU A 246 -2.02 -24.50 24.63
CA GLU A 246 -3.44 -24.33 24.37
C GLU A 246 -3.75 -22.94 23.78
N VAL A 247 -3.03 -21.92 24.25
CA VAL A 247 -3.13 -20.54 23.74
C VAL A 247 -2.56 -20.45 22.33
N VAL A 248 -1.45 -21.15 22.06
CA VAL A 248 -0.85 -21.23 20.73
C VAL A 248 -1.83 -21.84 19.74
N ASP A 249 -2.50 -22.94 20.11
CA ASP A 249 -3.45 -23.61 19.23
C ASP A 249 -4.68 -22.74 18.96
N GLN A 250 -5.25 -22.06 19.97
CA GLN A 250 -6.36 -21.12 19.79
C GLN A 250 -6.00 -19.96 18.84
N ILE A 251 -4.81 -19.38 18.98
CA ILE A 251 -4.37 -18.29 18.11
C ILE A 251 -4.22 -18.76 16.66
N HIS A 252 -3.72 -19.97 16.44
CA HIS A 252 -3.54 -20.49 15.09
C HIS A 252 -4.87 -20.91 14.45
N GLU A 253 -5.80 -21.50 15.21
CA GLU A 253 -7.17 -21.75 14.74
C GLU A 253 -7.81 -20.44 14.27
N LEU A 254 -7.66 -19.38 15.06
CA LEU A 254 -8.15 -18.05 14.69
C LEU A 254 -7.49 -17.49 13.41
N TRP A 255 -6.18 -17.73 13.22
CA TRP A 255 -5.48 -17.34 11.99
C TRP A 255 -6.01 -18.10 10.78
N ASP A 256 -6.26 -19.41 10.92
CA ASP A 256 -6.79 -20.25 9.86
C ASP A 256 -8.20 -19.78 9.44
N ASP A 257 -9.07 -19.45 10.41
CA ASP A 257 -10.40 -18.88 10.17
C ASP A 257 -10.35 -17.56 9.40
N HIS A 258 -9.41 -16.68 9.78
CA HIS A 258 -9.19 -15.39 9.12
C HIS A 258 -8.37 -15.49 7.82
N LYS A 259 -7.95 -16.70 7.43
CA LYS A 259 -7.03 -16.96 6.30
C LYS A 259 -5.77 -16.10 6.40
N TYR A 260 -5.33 -15.80 7.62
CA TYR A 260 -4.13 -15.04 7.89
C TYR A 260 -2.95 -15.99 7.92
N ALA A 261 -1.93 -15.68 7.12
CA ALA A 261 -0.75 -16.52 7.06
C ALA A 261 0.53 -15.70 6.96
N ILE A 262 1.49 -16.01 7.82
CA ILE A 262 2.84 -15.43 7.81
C ILE A 262 3.69 -16.19 6.77
N ASN A 263 3.24 -16.18 5.51
CA ASN A 263 3.70 -17.01 4.39
C ASN A 263 5.15 -16.77 3.90
N LYS A 264 6.02 -16.13 4.68
CA LYS A 264 7.30 -15.63 4.17
C LYS A 264 8.56 -16.02 4.93
N LEU A 265 8.51 -16.76 6.02
CA LEU A 265 9.76 -17.13 6.70
C LEU A 265 10.51 -18.32 6.08
N GLY A 266 9.94 -19.07 5.12
CA GLY A 266 10.57 -20.30 4.61
C GLY A 266 10.45 -20.63 3.12
N ASP A 267 9.37 -20.21 2.44
CA ASP A 267 9.03 -20.78 1.11
C ASP A 267 9.80 -20.18 -0.09
N LYS A 268 10.63 -19.17 0.12
CA LYS A 268 11.46 -18.65 -0.97
C LYS A 268 12.71 -19.52 -1.14
N ARG A 269 12.80 -20.19 -2.29
CA ARG A 269 13.98 -20.89 -2.85
C ARG A 269 15.29 -20.25 -2.38
N GLY A 270 15.91 -20.82 -1.36
CA GLY A 270 17.22 -20.40 -0.84
C GLY A 270 17.28 -19.98 0.64
N GLY A 271 16.15 -19.91 1.36
CA GLY A 271 16.16 -19.73 2.81
C GLY A 271 16.77 -20.94 3.55
N PRO A 272 17.23 -20.78 4.81
CA PRO A 272 17.65 -21.91 5.65
C PRO A 272 16.56 -22.99 5.63
N ARG A 273 16.93 -24.24 5.34
CA ARG A 273 15.97 -25.34 5.29
C ARG A 273 15.21 -25.43 6.61
N VAL A 274 13.91 -25.17 6.55
CA VAL A 274 12.95 -25.38 7.64
C VAL A 274 13.00 -26.83 8.16
N ASP A 275 13.54 -27.76 7.37
CA ASP A 275 13.81 -29.16 7.75
C ASP A 275 14.68 -29.33 9.00
N ALA A 276 15.52 -28.33 9.37
CA ALA A 276 16.32 -28.38 10.60
C ALA A 276 15.48 -28.12 11.89
N LEU A 277 14.22 -27.73 11.74
CA LEU A 277 13.30 -27.34 12.82
C LEU A 277 12.07 -28.27 12.83
N ARG A 278 12.31 -29.58 12.73
CA ARG A 278 11.29 -30.63 12.58
C ARG A 278 10.30 -30.74 13.76
N GLY A 279 10.46 -29.98 14.83
CA GLY A 279 9.40 -29.77 15.82
C GLY A 279 8.37 -28.78 15.28
N ARG A 280 7.27 -29.28 14.70
CA ARG A 280 6.14 -28.47 14.20
C ARG A 280 5.63 -27.44 15.22
N GLY A 281 5.80 -27.72 16.52
CA GLY A 281 5.42 -26.84 17.62
C GLY A 281 6.26 -25.56 17.74
N ASP A 282 7.56 -25.60 17.38
CA ASP A 282 8.45 -24.45 17.56
C ASP A 282 8.14 -23.32 16.58
N LEU A 283 7.78 -23.66 15.34
CA LEU A 283 7.49 -22.64 14.32
C LEU A 283 6.20 -21.87 14.63
N ARG A 284 5.13 -22.57 15.06
CA ARG A 284 3.86 -21.94 15.44
C ARG A 284 4.06 -20.95 16.58
N ARG A 285 4.89 -21.33 17.56
CA ARG A 285 5.25 -20.48 18.71
C ARG A 285 6.06 -19.25 18.30
N VAL A 286 7.09 -19.41 17.45
CA VAL A 286 7.92 -18.29 16.99
C VAL A 286 7.12 -17.28 16.16
N GLN A 287 6.08 -17.71 15.46
CA GLN A 287 5.21 -16.82 14.68
C GLN A 287 4.40 -15.85 15.55
N ILE A 288 4.02 -16.23 16.77
CA ILE A 288 3.17 -15.42 17.64
C ILE A 288 3.87 -14.12 18.07
N PRO A 289 5.10 -14.11 18.62
CA PRO A 289 5.78 -12.87 18.94
C PRO A 289 6.01 -11.96 17.73
N ILE A 290 6.22 -12.52 16.53
CA ILE A 290 6.35 -11.75 15.29
C ILE A 290 5.02 -11.07 14.93
N PHE A 291 3.92 -11.82 14.99
CA PHE A 291 2.56 -11.29 14.81
C PHE A 291 2.28 -10.16 15.82
N LEU A 292 2.57 -10.41 17.09
CA LEU A 292 2.35 -9.46 18.18
C LEU A 292 3.16 -8.18 18.00
N ALA A 293 4.46 -8.33 17.71
CA ALA A 293 5.33 -7.19 17.42
C ALA A 293 4.84 -6.37 16.23
N LYS A 294 4.42 -7.04 15.15
CA LYS A 294 3.93 -6.34 13.95
C LYS A 294 2.62 -5.60 14.21
N GLY A 295 1.70 -6.20 14.97
CA GLY A 295 0.42 -5.58 15.33
C GLY A 295 0.58 -4.40 16.28
N LEU A 296 1.43 -4.53 17.31
CA LEU A 296 1.76 -3.41 18.20
C LEU A 296 2.37 -2.22 17.46
N MET A 297 3.32 -2.47 16.56
CA MET A 297 3.85 -1.39 15.74
C MET A 297 2.75 -0.75 14.91
N ASP A 298 1.85 -1.53 14.30
CA ASP A 298 0.76 -1.00 13.48
C ASP A 298 -0.20 -0.08 14.28
N GLN A 299 -0.54 -0.48 15.51
CA GLN A 299 -1.29 0.35 16.44
C GLN A 299 -0.52 1.62 16.82
N LEU A 300 0.79 1.54 17.07
CA LEU A 300 1.64 2.72 17.30
C LEU A 300 1.63 3.67 16.10
N TYR A 301 1.82 3.17 14.87
CA TYR A 301 1.73 3.96 13.65
C TYR A 301 0.37 4.65 13.54
N THR A 302 -0.71 3.94 13.86
CA THR A 302 -2.08 4.47 13.80
C THR A 302 -2.30 5.56 14.85
N SER A 303 -1.87 5.34 16.09
CA SER A 303 -1.94 6.31 17.19
C SER A 303 -1.20 7.60 16.82
N VAL A 304 0.06 7.47 16.38
CA VAL A 304 0.90 8.60 15.99
C VAL A 304 0.27 9.34 14.80
N ARG A 305 -0.24 8.62 13.80
CA ARG A 305 -0.92 9.24 12.67
C ARG A 305 -2.13 10.07 13.12
N GLN A 306 -2.93 9.56 14.05
CA GLN A 306 -4.10 10.28 14.58
C GLN A 306 -3.69 11.55 15.33
N GLU A 307 -2.62 11.50 16.13
CA GLU A 307 -2.10 12.70 16.81
C GLU A 307 -1.61 13.74 15.81
N LEU A 308 -0.84 13.32 14.81
CA LEU A 308 -0.33 14.21 13.76
C LEU A 308 -1.44 14.79 12.88
N ALA A 309 -2.54 14.05 12.68
CA ALA A 309 -3.69 14.52 11.92
C ALA A 309 -4.36 15.72 12.60
N GLN A 310 -4.32 15.81 13.94
CA GLN A 310 -4.90 16.92 14.71
C GLN A 310 -4.08 18.21 14.62
N ILE A 311 -2.78 18.12 14.30
CA ILE A 311 -1.91 19.29 14.16
C ILE A 311 -2.09 19.90 12.78
N ASN A 312 -2.53 21.15 12.66
CA ASN A 312 -2.67 21.83 11.37
C ASN A 312 -1.67 22.99 11.27
N PRO A 313 -0.51 22.77 10.62
CA PRO A 313 0.42 23.85 10.32
C PRO A 313 -0.24 24.91 9.43
N PRO A 314 0.05 26.21 9.63
CA PRO A 314 -0.41 27.27 8.72
C PRO A 314 0.08 27.04 7.29
N ASP A 315 -0.78 27.31 6.30
CA ASP A 315 -0.48 27.13 4.88
C ASP A 315 0.79 27.88 4.44
N GLU A 316 1.04 29.06 5.00
CA GLU A 316 2.24 29.86 4.75
C GLU A 316 3.52 29.10 5.12
N LYS A 317 3.52 28.36 6.24
CA LYS A 317 4.67 27.56 6.67
C LYS A 317 4.88 26.34 5.78
N LEU A 318 3.79 25.70 5.35
CA LEU A 318 3.85 24.57 4.41
C LEU A 318 4.36 25.01 3.05
N HIS A 319 3.90 26.15 2.54
CA HIS A 319 4.38 26.73 1.29
C HIS A 319 5.86 27.12 1.39
N HIS A 320 6.27 27.79 2.47
CA HIS A 320 7.67 28.13 2.70
C HIS A 320 8.56 26.88 2.74
N TYR A 321 8.14 25.84 3.46
CA TYR A 321 8.87 24.58 3.53
C TYR A 321 8.98 23.90 2.17
N PHE A 322 7.89 23.87 1.40
CA PHE A 322 7.89 23.35 0.03
C PHE A 322 8.84 24.13 -0.88
N GLU A 323 8.89 25.46 -0.78
CA GLU A 323 9.71 26.28 -1.66
C GLU A 323 11.20 26.34 -1.25
N LYS A 324 11.50 26.44 0.05
CA LYS A 324 12.85 26.76 0.53
C LYS A 324 13.61 25.55 1.08
N THR A 325 12.92 24.61 1.72
CA THR A 325 13.59 23.53 2.46
C THR A 325 13.61 22.22 1.69
N MET A 326 12.60 21.95 0.86
CA MET A 326 12.44 20.66 0.20
C MET A 326 13.37 20.50 -1.02
N ASP A 327 13.97 19.31 -1.16
CA ASP A 327 14.82 18.98 -2.32
C ASP A 327 14.01 18.85 -3.62
N SER A 328 14.66 19.09 -4.76
CA SER A 328 14.01 19.11 -6.08
C SER A 328 13.31 17.79 -6.42
N LYS A 329 13.90 16.64 -6.05
CA LYS A 329 13.33 15.32 -6.32
C LYS A 329 12.07 15.07 -5.49
N SER A 330 12.07 15.51 -4.22
CA SER A 330 10.89 15.48 -3.35
C SER A 330 9.76 16.37 -3.86
N LYS A 331 10.08 17.60 -4.29
CA LYS A 331 9.09 18.51 -4.89
C LYS A 331 8.47 17.89 -6.15
N GLU A 332 9.31 17.38 -7.05
CA GLU A 332 8.85 16.73 -8.29
C GLU A 332 7.97 15.51 -7.99
N TYR A 333 8.30 14.73 -6.96
CA TYR A 333 7.45 13.63 -6.50
C TYR A 333 6.09 14.11 -5.99
N LEU A 334 6.06 15.15 -5.15
CA LEU A 334 4.81 15.70 -4.60
C LEU A 334 3.90 16.28 -5.68
N MET A 335 4.47 16.96 -6.68
CA MET A 335 3.71 17.55 -7.80
C MET A 335 3.06 16.49 -8.72
N LYS A 336 3.48 15.21 -8.64
CA LYS A 336 2.85 14.10 -9.36
C LYS A 336 1.64 13.52 -8.63
N LEU A 337 1.41 13.94 -7.39
CA LEU A 337 0.30 13.44 -6.57
C LEU A 337 -0.94 14.32 -6.70
N PRO A 338 -2.14 13.76 -6.47
CA PRO A 338 -3.35 14.57 -6.31
C PRO A 338 -3.18 15.62 -5.20
N PRO A 339 -3.78 16.82 -5.31
CA PRO A 339 -3.55 17.91 -4.36
C PRO A 339 -3.85 17.57 -2.89
N GLU A 340 -4.89 16.79 -2.63
CA GLU A 340 -5.22 16.30 -1.28
C GLU A 340 -4.10 15.43 -0.70
N GLU A 341 -3.56 14.50 -1.50
CA GLU A 341 -2.48 13.61 -1.09
C GLU A 341 -1.14 14.37 -1.00
N MET A 342 -0.92 15.33 -1.89
CA MET A 342 0.23 16.24 -1.84
C MET A 342 0.26 17.03 -0.54
N GLN A 343 -0.87 17.64 -0.16
CA GLN A 343 -0.99 18.42 1.07
C GLN A 343 -0.78 17.56 2.32
N GLU A 344 -1.38 16.36 2.37
CA GLU A 344 -1.21 15.45 3.51
C GLU A 344 0.26 15.03 3.67
N ILE A 345 0.95 14.62 2.58
CA ILE A 345 2.37 14.24 2.67
C ILE A 345 3.25 15.45 2.98
N LEU A 346 2.98 16.62 2.40
CA LEU A 346 3.70 17.86 2.70
C LEU A 346 3.59 18.20 4.20
N LYS A 347 2.39 18.08 4.77
CA LYS A 347 2.15 18.25 6.21
C LYS A 347 2.98 17.27 7.04
N PHE A 348 2.95 15.97 6.73
CA PHE A 348 3.73 14.98 7.48
C PHE A 348 5.25 15.22 7.41
N ARG A 349 5.76 15.61 6.23
CA ARG A 349 7.19 15.95 6.07
C ARG A 349 7.59 17.20 6.82
N TYR A 350 6.74 18.22 6.81
CA TYR A 350 6.94 19.41 7.63
C TYR A 350 7.00 19.03 9.12
N LEU A 351 6.03 18.25 9.58
CA LEU A 351 5.95 17.80 10.97
C LEU A 351 7.17 16.98 11.40
N THR A 352 7.80 16.23 10.49
CA THR A 352 9.04 15.47 10.78
C THR A 352 10.18 16.35 11.35
N HIS A 353 10.19 17.65 11.07
CA HIS A 353 11.21 18.59 11.58
C HIS A 353 10.65 19.68 12.49
N HIS A 354 9.32 19.76 12.63
CA HIS A 354 8.63 20.87 13.29
C HIS A 354 7.54 20.39 14.24
N LEU A 355 7.73 19.22 14.84
CA LEU A 355 6.79 18.72 15.83
C LEU A 355 6.78 19.62 17.07
N PRO A 356 5.59 19.91 17.64
CA PRO A 356 5.52 20.52 18.97
C PRO A 356 6.26 19.64 19.99
N PRO A 357 7.05 20.22 20.90
CA PRO A 357 7.91 19.45 21.81
C PRO A 357 7.09 18.53 22.74
N GLU A 358 5.88 18.94 23.11
CA GLU A 358 4.97 18.12 23.93
C GLU A 358 4.51 16.86 23.19
N VAL A 359 4.16 17.00 21.90
CA VAL A 359 3.76 15.88 21.05
C VAL A 359 4.95 14.97 20.78
N GLN A 360 6.13 15.54 20.52
CA GLN A 360 7.36 14.77 20.31
C GLN A 360 7.67 13.90 21.52
N LYS A 361 7.68 14.50 22.72
CA LYS A 361 7.93 13.77 23.97
C LYS A 361 6.93 12.63 24.18
N LYS A 362 5.65 12.85 23.86
CA LYS A 362 4.61 11.83 23.98
C LYS A 362 4.84 10.68 23.00
N ILE A 363 5.15 10.98 21.74
CA ILE A 363 5.44 9.99 20.70
C ILE A 363 6.70 9.20 21.06
N ASP A 364 7.76 9.87 21.53
CA ASP A 364 9.01 9.24 21.94
C ASP A 364 8.77 8.25 23.08
N GLN A 365 8.00 8.66 24.10
CA GLN A 365 7.64 7.79 25.22
C GLN A 365 6.87 6.54 24.73
N GLN A 366 5.83 6.72 23.92
CA GLN A 366 5.04 5.60 23.37
C GLN A 366 5.90 4.68 22.49
N SER A 367 6.76 5.27 21.66
CA SER A 367 7.67 4.57 20.77
C SER A 367 8.67 3.73 21.56
N ASP A 368 9.26 4.28 22.62
CA ASP A 368 10.22 3.59 23.47
C ASP A 368 9.56 2.46 24.26
N GLU A 369 8.36 2.66 24.79
CA GLU A 369 7.59 1.61 25.47
C GLU A 369 7.33 0.42 24.53
N VAL A 370 6.83 0.69 23.33
CA VAL A 370 6.55 -0.34 22.31
C VAL A 370 7.84 -1.03 21.84
N LYS A 371 8.88 -0.25 21.49
CA LYS A 371 10.17 -0.80 21.03
C LYS A 371 10.81 -1.66 22.10
N ASN A 372 10.82 -1.23 23.36
CA ASN A 372 11.40 -1.99 24.45
C ASN A 372 10.64 -3.31 24.68
N LEU A 373 9.30 -3.27 24.64
CA LEU A 373 8.49 -4.49 24.73
C LEU A 373 8.81 -5.47 23.59
N ILE A 374 8.85 -4.98 22.36
CA ILE A 374 9.11 -5.81 21.17
C ILE A 374 10.54 -6.38 21.20
N ILE A 375 11.54 -5.51 21.30
CA ILE A 375 12.95 -5.88 21.09
C ILE A 375 13.50 -6.65 22.29
N ARG A 376 13.16 -6.25 23.51
CA ARG A 376 13.74 -6.84 24.72
C ARG A 376 12.95 -8.01 25.27
N GLN A 377 11.65 -8.10 24.98
CA GLN A 377 10.77 -9.08 25.62
C GLN A 377 10.17 -10.05 24.60
N LEU A 378 9.39 -9.57 23.62
CA LEU A 378 8.71 -10.46 22.66
C LEU A 378 9.68 -11.20 21.74
N LEU A 379 10.65 -10.49 21.16
CA LEU A 379 11.60 -11.08 20.22
C LEU A 379 12.87 -11.62 20.90
N ARG A 380 12.89 -11.70 22.24
CA ARG A 380 14.02 -12.25 23.00
C ARG A 380 14.12 -13.75 22.74
N GLY A 381 15.30 -14.22 22.36
CA GLY A 381 15.54 -15.64 22.08
C GLY A 381 15.17 -16.10 20.66
N ILE A 382 14.43 -15.30 19.89
CA ILE A 382 14.24 -15.60 18.47
C ILE A 382 15.58 -15.36 17.75
N GLU A 383 16.20 -16.44 17.27
CA GLU A 383 17.49 -16.35 16.59
C GLU A 383 17.43 -15.32 15.46
N ARG A 384 18.38 -14.38 15.43
CA ARG A 384 18.39 -13.35 14.38
C ARG A 384 18.43 -13.94 12.96
N ARG A 385 18.90 -15.19 12.82
CA ARG A 385 18.93 -15.95 11.57
C ARG A 385 17.56 -16.07 10.90
N TRP A 386 16.47 -16.10 11.65
CA TRP A 386 15.10 -16.09 11.13
C TRP A 386 14.74 -14.81 10.36
N PHE A 387 15.39 -13.70 10.68
CA PHE A 387 15.17 -12.41 10.02
C PHE A 387 16.18 -12.14 8.90
N PHE A 388 17.22 -12.97 8.76
CA PHE A 388 18.20 -12.85 7.68
C PHE A 388 17.80 -13.76 6.52
N PHE A 389 17.11 -13.17 5.54
CA PHE A 389 17.24 -13.60 4.15
C PHE A 389 18.69 -13.37 3.73
N GLU A 390 19.59 -14.29 4.04
CA GLU A 390 20.81 -14.42 3.25
C GLU A 390 20.35 -14.82 1.85
N GLY A 391 20.32 -13.84 0.95
CA GLY A 391 20.05 -14.11 -0.45
C GLY A 391 21.04 -15.16 -0.97
N PRO A 392 20.72 -15.90 -2.04
CA PRO A 392 21.51 -17.05 -2.51
C PRO A 392 22.96 -16.73 -2.94
N GLY A 393 23.42 -15.48 -2.85
CA GLY A 393 24.75 -15.02 -3.22
C GLY A 393 25.70 -14.69 -2.06
N GLY A 394 25.28 -14.86 -0.80
CA GLY A 394 26.07 -14.47 0.38
C GLY A 394 27.16 -15.46 0.81
N ARG A 395 27.61 -16.38 -0.05
CA ARG A 395 28.78 -17.23 0.26
C ARG A 395 30.06 -16.42 0.05
N SER A 396 30.83 -16.30 1.13
CA SER A 396 32.22 -15.86 1.19
C SER A 396 32.50 -14.36 1.11
N THR A 397 32.37 -13.68 2.25
CA THR A 397 33.24 -12.52 2.57
C THR A 397 33.70 -12.48 4.03
N LYS A 398 33.22 -13.39 4.88
CA LYS A 398 33.68 -13.48 6.29
C LYS A 398 34.96 -14.30 6.49
N GLU A 399 35.45 -15.02 5.48
CA GLU A 399 36.70 -15.78 5.56
C GLU A 399 37.94 -15.04 5.02
N HIS A 400 37.81 -13.82 4.48
CA HIS A 400 38.96 -13.07 3.94
C HIS A 400 39.31 -11.76 4.66
N LEU A 401 38.67 -11.46 5.79
CA LEU A 401 39.01 -10.26 6.59
C LEU A 401 39.93 -10.53 7.79
N ASN A 402 40.37 -11.78 8.01
CA ASN A 402 41.29 -12.11 9.11
C ASN A 402 42.68 -12.62 8.66
N GLU A 403 43.03 -12.43 7.39
CA GLU A 403 44.32 -12.90 6.83
C GLU A 403 45.09 -11.76 6.13
N LYS A 404 45.12 -10.57 6.76
CA LYS A 404 45.89 -9.41 6.25
C LYS A 404 46.82 -8.74 7.26
N ASN A 405 47.09 -9.37 8.41
CA ASN A 405 48.14 -8.96 9.32
C ASN A 405 49.14 -10.10 9.49
N ASP A 406 49.92 -10.40 8.44
CA ASP A 406 51.26 -11.02 8.53
C ASP A 406 51.81 -11.34 7.14
N ARG A 407 52.32 -10.33 6.41
CA ARG A 407 53.41 -10.54 5.46
C ARG A 407 54.35 -9.32 5.43
N PRO A 408 55.65 -9.50 5.67
CA PRO A 408 56.62 -8.42 5.60
C PRO A 408 56.99 -8.11 4.14
N ASN A 409 56.98 -6.81 3.85
CA ASN A 409 57.85 -6.06 2.96
C ASN A 409 58.67 -6.87 1.92
N LYS A 410 58.25 -6.85 0.65
CA LYS A 410 59.15 -7.08 -0.51
C LYS A 410 58.69 -6.27 -1.72
N GLY A 411 59.40 -5.16 -1.94
CA GLY A 411 60.09 -4.88 -3.19
C GLY A 411 59.27 -4.66 -4.48
N PHE A 412 59.16 -3.39 -4.84
CA PHE A 412 59.02 -2.88 -6.20
C PHE A 412 59.90 -3.65 -7.23
N ARG A 413 59.30 -4.18 -8.31
CA ARG A 413 59.88 -4.21 -9.67
C ARG A 413 58.76 -4.16 -10.72
N GLY A 414 59.01 -3.35 -11.75
CA GLY A 414 58.07 -2.93 -12.78
C GLY A 414 57.76 -3.95 -13.89
N PRO A 415 57.25 -3.48 -15.04
CA PRO A 415 56.35 -4.23 -15.91
C PRO A 415 57.10 -5.04 -16.98
N GLY A 416 56.59 -6.24 -17.28
CA GLY A 416 57.16 -7.11 -18.31
C GLY A 416 56.11 -8.01 -18.96
N ASN A 417 55.88 -7.76 -20.24
CA ASN A 417 55.21 -8.62 -21.21
C ASN A 417 55.85 -10.02 -21.31
N ARG A 418 55.00 -11.04 -21.53
CA ARG A 418 55.20 -12.36 -22.22
C ARG A 418 54.21 -13.34 -21.54
N GLY A 419 53.18 -13.86 -22.21
CA GLY A 419 53.24 -14.83 -23.31
C GLY A 419 52.56 -16.14 -22.82
N PRO A 420 51.85 -16.90 -23.67
CA PRO A 420 50.95 -17.96 -23.23
C PRO A 420 51.66 -19.32 -23.14
N GLY A 421 51.42 -20.10 -22.09
CA GLY A 421 51.88 -21.48 -22.07
C GLY A 421 51.79 -22.15 -20.70
N GLU A 422 51.33 -23.40 -20.74
CA GLU A 422 51.57 -24.44 -19.73
C GLU A 422 50.72 -24.42 -18.46
N ARG A 423 49.56 -25.10 -18.57
CA ARG A 423 48.94 -25.78 -17.43
C ARG A 423 49.61 -27.15 -17.26
N PRO A 424 50.16 -27.49 -16.08
CA PRO A 424 50.52 -28.87 -15.80
C PRO A 424 49.29 -29.68 -15.40
N ASN A 425 49.18 -30.82 -16.08
CA ASN A 425 48.36 -31.97 -15.76
C ASN A 425 48.52 -32.39 -14.29
N ARG A 426 47.41 -32.66 -13.61
CA ARG A 426 47.36 -33.55 -12.44
C ARG A 426 46.21 -34.54 -12.62
N ASP A 427 46.61 -35.77 -12.91
CA ASP A 427 46.09 -37.04 -12.40
C ASP A 427 44.57 -37.29 -12.49
N ARG A 428 44.13 -37.79 -13.66
CA ARG A 428 42.90 -38.58 -13.78
C ARG A 428 43.22 -40.06 -13.55
N ARG A 429 42.68 -40.63 -12.47
CA ARG A 429 42.50 -42.09 -12.34
C ARG A 429 41.50 -42.59 -13.40
N PRO A 430 41.77 -43.73 -14.07
CA PRO A 430 40.82 -44.35 -14.98
C PRO A 430 39.81 -45.21 -14.19
N GLY A 431 38.54 -45.15 -14.59
CA GLY A 431 37.57 -46.18 -14.23
C GLY A 431 36.48 -45.82 -13.22
N GLN A 432 35.73 -44.74 -13.44
CA GLN A 432 34.32 -44.68 -13.01
C GLN A 432 33.52 -43.88 -14.05
N GLY A 433 32.75 -44.59 -14.88
CA GLY A 433 31.75 -43.97 -15.74
C GLY A 433 30.57 -43.44 -14.91
N PRO A 434 29.82 -42.45 -15.43
CA PRO A 434 28.69 -41.88 -14.72
C PRO A 434 27.55 -42.92 -14.56
N PRO A 435 26.81 -42.89 -13.44
CA PRO A 435 25.71 -43.82 -13.22
C PRO A 435 24.61 -43.60 -14.27
N ARG A 436 24.21 -44.68 -14.95
CA ARG A 436 23.05 -44.73 -15.84
C ARG A 436 21.77 -44.49 -15.02
N ARG A 437 20.86 -43.68 -15.56
CA ARG A 437 19.51 -43.49 -15.01
C ARG A 437 18.73 -44.82 -15.04
N PRO A 438 17.93 -45.14 -14.01
CA PRO A 438 16.98 -46.24 -14.09
C PRO A 438 15.90 -45.94 -15.14
N GLY A 439 15.63 -46.90 -16.02
CA GLY A 439 14.48 -46.87 -16.91
C GLY A 439 13.17 -47.17 -16.18
N PRO A 440 12.01 -46.90 -16.80
CA PRO A 440 10.71 -47.17 -16.22
C PRO A 440 10.46 -48.69 -16.04
N PRO A 441 9.66 -49.09 -15.04
CA PRO A 441 9.34 -50.50 -14.81
C PRO A 441 8.43 -51.07 -15.91
N PRO A 442 8.51 -52.38 -16.19
CA PRO A 442 7.68 -53.03 -17.20
C PRO A 442 6.21 -53.13 -16.76
N GLU A 443 5.30 -52.96 -17.73
CA GLU A 443 3.88 -53.25 -17.60
C GLU A 443 3.67 -54.74 -17.27
N LYS A 444 2.75 -55.00 -16.33
CA LYS A 444 2.31 -56.36 -16.01
C LYS A 444 1.38 -56.86 -17.13
N PRO A 445 1.44 -58.15 -17.50
CA PRO A 445 0.47 -58.74 -18.41
C PRO A 445 -0.87 -58.93 -17.68
N ASP A 446 -1.95 -58.66 -18.40
CA ASP A 446 -3.32 -58.93 -17.99
C ASP A 446 -3.55 -60.44 -17.85
N ALA A 447 -4.02 -60.85 -16.67
CA ALA A 447 -4.73 -62.10 -16.42
C ALA A 447 -5.57 -61.96 -15.13
#